data_AF-A0A968JAR0-F1
#
_entry.id   AF-A0A968JAR0-F1
#
_cell.length_a   1.000
_cell.length_b   1.000
_cell.length_c   1.000
_cell.angle_alpha   90.00
_cell.angle_beta   90.00
_cell.angle_gamma   90.00
#
_symmetry.space_group_name_H-M   'P 1'
#
loop_
_entity.id
_entity.type
_entity.pdbx_description
1 polymer ?
#
loop_
_entity_poly.entity_id
_entity_poly.type
_entity_poly.pdbx_seq_one_letter_code
_entity_poly.pdbx_strand_id
1 'polypeptide(L)'
;MTTATRRRIKAPEIQWSHYQQAILRWAEHGSGHALVNAVAGAGKTRTLQELVNRIPKDQKVAVLAFNNHMAAELKAKLPSRITVSTIHRMGMGILSRVFRRAFQPNDFKYHDLANQVMERIRPQMGSMSKEMERETRSFLKEITHYLQITLTEPSELGIRHLIGHFSLDHPKPELLKLLIPEVAWVLAQGRELATEQLYISLDDLLWLPHVLNLNLFRRIGSWWMKHKT
;
A
#
# COMPACT_ATOMS: atom_id res chain seq x y z
N MET A 1 45.97 41.03 -25.91
CA MET A 1 44.83 40.08 -25.90
C MET A 1 44.69 39.54 -24.48
N THR A 2 43.73 40.07 -23.72
CA THR A 2 43.55 39.77 -22.29
C THR A 2 42.50 38.68 -22.13
N THR A 3 42.93 37.49 -21.71
CA THR A 3 42.05 36.33 -21.49
C THR A 3 41.27 36.54 -20.19
N ALA A 4 39.99 36.90 -20.28
CA ALA A 4 39.12 37.04 -19.11
C ALA A 4 38.84 35.66 -18.49
N THR A 5 39.44 35.39 -17.33
CA THR A 5 39.13 34.22 -16.50
C THR A 5 37.68 34.33 -16.00
N ARG A 6 36.77 33.50 -16.53
CA ARG A 6 35.41 33.37 -15.99
C ARG A 6 35.50 32.87 -14.54
N ARG A 7 35.25 33.75 -13.56
CA ARG A 7 35.02 33.37 -12.16
C ARG A 7 33.83 32.41 -12.10
N ARG A 8 34.07 31.15 -11.72
CA ARG A 8 33.00 30.22 -11.32
C ARG A 8 32.33 30.79 -10.07
N ILE A 9 31.11 31.29 -10.20
CA ILE A 9 30.27 31.63 -9.06
C ILE A 9 29.98 30.31 -8.33
N LYS A 10 30.43 30.19 -7.08
CA LYS A 10 30.14 29.03 -6.23
C LYS A 10 28.63 29.04 -5.98
N ALA A 11 27.95 27.92 -6.26
CA ALA A 11 26.53 27.81 -5.95
C ALA A 11 26.30 28.10 -4.45
N PRO A 12 25.22 28.83 -4.09
CA PRO A 12 24.94 29.13 -2.70
C PRO A 12 24.84 27.83 -1.89
N GLU A 13 25.45 27.82 -0.72
CA GLU A 13 25.39 26.71 0.22
C GLU A 13 23.92 26.49 0.63
N ILE A 14 23.48 25.23 0.60
CA ILE A 14 22.08 24.92 0.89
C ILE A 14 21.83 25.12 2.38
N GLN A 15 21.04 26.13 2.73
CA GLN A 15 20.57 26.33 4.09
C GLN A 15 19.27 25.54 4.32
N TRP A 16 19.35 24.52 5.18
CA TRP A 16 18.18 23.71 5.59
C TRP A 16 17.43 24.40 6.74
N SER A 17 16.09 24.35 6.72
CA SER A 17 15.28 24.82 7.85
C SER A 17 15.51 23.97 9.11
N HIS A 18 15.15 24.47 10.28
CA HIS A 18 15.30 23.69 11.53
C HIS A 18 14.49 22.38 11.49
N TYR A 19 13.33 22.36 10.81
CA TYR A 19 12.54 21.14 10.59
C TYR A 19 13.29 20.13 9.71
N GLN A 20 13.88 20.59 8.60
CA GLN A 20 14.65 19.71 7.71
C GLN A 20 15.91 19.20 8.41
N GLN A 21 16.60 20.05 9.17
CA GLN A 21 17.73 19.64 9.99
C GLN A 21 17.34 18.57 11.03
N ALA A 22 16.17 18.69 11.65
CA ALA A 22 15.67 17.67 12.58
C ALA A 22 15.47 16.31 11.89
N ILE A 23 14.89 16.29 10.69
CA ILE A 23 14.72 15.09 9.87
C ILE A 23 16.09 14.48 9.51
N LEU A 24 17.03 15.30 9.06
CA LEU A 24 18.37 14.85 8.67
C LEU A 24 19.16 14.31 9.86
N ARG A 25 19.12 14.98 11.01
CA ARG A 25 19.73 14.50 12.26
C ARG A 25 19.14 13.17 12.71
N TRP A 26 17.82 13.01 12.63
CA TRP A 26 17.15 11.75 12.95
C TRP A 26 17.59 10.63 12.00
N ALA A 27 17.75 10.90 10.71
CA ALA A 27 18.21 9.88 9.77
C ALA A 27 19.66 9.44 9.98
N GLU A 28 20.52 10.31 10.51
CA GLU A 28 21.92 10.02 10.79
C GLU A 28 22.14 9.32 12.14
N HIS A 29 21.42 9.73 13.17
CA HIS A 29 21.69 9.31 14.56
C HIS A 29 20.53 8.56 15.22
N GLY A 30 19.35 8.60 14.61
CA GLY A 30 18.16 7.92 15.12
C GLY A 30 18.13 6.45 14.75
N SER A 31 17.15 5.74 15.32
CA SER A 31 16.85 4.35 14.99
C SER A 31 15.33 4.15 14.97
N GLY A 32 14.87 3.12 14.25
CA GLY A 32 13.45 2.79 14.13
C GLY A 32 12.73 3.56 13.02
N HIS A 33 11.50 3.98 13.28
CA HIS A 33 10.61 4.62 12.31
C HIS A 33 10.36 6.10 12.68
N ALA A 34 10.35 6.96 11.66
CA ALA A 34 9.94 8.36 11.80
C ALA A 34 8.77 8.69 10.88
N LEU A 35 7.85 9.50 11.40
CA LEU A 35 6.76 10.10 10.64
C LEU A 35 7.01 11.59 10.47
N VAL A 36 7.02 12.07 9.23
CA VAL A 36 7.17 13.50 8.90
C VAL A 36 5.84 14.02 8.39
N ASN A 37 5.14 14.81 9.21
CA ASN A 37 3.94 15.51 8.80
C ASN A 37 4.33 16.90 8.27
N ALA A 38 4.08 17.15 6.97
CA ALA A 38 4.47 18.39 6.33
C ALA A 38 3.48 18.80 5.24
N VAL A 39 3.13 20.09 5.22
CA VAL A 39 2.21 20.70 4.23
C VAL A 39 2.79 20.70 2.82
N ALA A 40 1.95 20.98 1.82
CA ALA A 40 2.41 21.22 0.45
C ALA A 40 3.43 22.37 0.41
N GLY A 41 4.43 22.28 -0.47
CA GLY A 41 5.48 23.30 -0.57
C GLY A 41 6.56 23.27 0.52
N ALA A 42 6.44 22.46 1.57
CA ALA A 42 7.40 22.38 2.69
C ALA A 42 8.78 21.77 2.34
N GLY A 43 9.10 21.56 1.06
CA GLY A 43 10.40 21.03 0.65
C GLY A 43 10.59 19.52 0.85
N LYS A 44 9.51 18.73 0.92
CA LYS A 44 9.56 17.25 1.12
C LYS A 44 10.51 16.55 0.13
N THR A 45 10.33 16.78 -1.17
CA THR A 45 11.14 16.15 -2.23
C THR A 45 12.61 16.53 -2.13
N ARG A 46 12.91 17.79 -1.77
CA ARG A 46 14.29 18.26 -1.58
C ARG A 46 14.94 17.59 -0.36
N THR A 47 14.19 17.46 0.74
CA THR A 47 14.64 16.77 1.95
C THR A 47 14.90 15.28 1.69
N LEU A 48 14.04 14.63 0.90
CA LEU A 48 14.21 13.22 0.51
C LEU A 48 15.47 12.98 -0.33
N GLN A 49 15.79 13.87 -1.27
CA GLN A 49 17.03 13.79 -2.05
C GLN A 49 18.26 13.87 -1.15
N GLU A 50 18.25 14.79 -0.20
CA GLU A 50 19.35 14.94 0.76
C GLU A 50 19.51 13.72 1.66
N LEU A 51 18.41 13.18 2.19
CA LEU A 51 18.42 11.93 2.96
C LEU A 51 19.09 10.80 2.18
N VAL A 52 18.67 10.61 0.93
CA VAL A 52 19.23 9.58 0.04
C VAL A 52 20.74 9.78 -0.22
N ASN A 53 21.20 11.03 -0.30
CA ASN A 53 22.62 11.34 -0.51
C ASN A 53 23.47 11.05 0.73
N ARG A 54 22.89 11.17 1.93
CA ARG A 54 23.58 10.91 3.21
C ARG A 54 23.66 9.43 3.58
N ILE A 55 22.72 8.61 3.10
CA ILE A 55 22.74 7.16 3.37
C ILE A 55 23.98 6.52 2.71
N PRO A 56 24.76 5.70 3.46
CA PRO A 56 25.93 5.00 2.91
C PRO A 56 25.64 4.23 1.62
N LYS A 57 26.64 4.15 0.74
CA LYS A 57 26.47 3.62 -0.64
C LYS A 57 26.21 2.12 -0.69
N ASP A 58 26.69 1.38 0.31
CA ASP A 58 26.54 -0.07 0.50
C ASP A 58 25.15 -0.47 1.02
N GLN A 59 24.37 0.49 1.53
CA GLN A 59 23.02 0.24 2.02
C GLN A 59 22.01 0.13 0.89
N LYS A 60 21.06 -0.81 1.04
CA LYS A 60 19.93 -0.96 0.14
C LYS A 60 18.83 -0.01 0.54
N VAL A 61 18.46 0.90 -0.37
CA VAL A 61 17.44 1.93 -0.14
C VAL A 61 16.31 1.78 -1.15
N ALA A 62 15.07 1.80 -0.66
CA ALA A 62 13.88 1.89 -1.47
C ALA A 62 13.12 3.18 -1.13
N VAL A 63 12.68 3.89 -2.17
CA VAL A 63 11.79 5.05 -2.07
C VAL A 63 10.48 4.69 -2.75
N LEU A 64 9.39 4.74 -1.98
CA LEU A 64 8.07 4.39 -2.45
C LEU A 64 7.22 5.65 -2.65
N ALA A 65 6.43 5.67 -3.72
CA ALA A 65 5.46 6.73 -4.00
C ALA A 65 4.05 6.16 -4.16
N PHE A 66 3.04 7.02 -4.03
CA PHE A 66 1.65 6.60 -4.15
C PHE A 66 1.26 6.24 -5.59
N ASN A 67 1.68 7.04 -6.58
CA ASN A 67 1.32 6.84 -7.98
C ASN A 67 2.54 6.83 -8.92
N ASN A 68 2.31 6.37 -10.17
CA ASN A 68 3.36 6.20 -11.18
C ASN A 68 4.02 7.52 -11.59
N HIS A 69 3.25 8.61 -11.67
CA HIS A 69 3.78 9.93 -12.02
C HIS A 69 4.79 10.41 -10.97
N MET A 70 4.44 10.36 -9.69
CA MET A 70 5.35 10.72 -8.59
C MET A 70 6.57 9.79 -8.53
N ALA A 71 6.39 8.48 -8.75
CA ALA A 71 7.51 7.54 -8.80
C ALA A 71 8.48 7.88 -9.94
N ALA A 72 7.98 8.22 -11.13
CA ALA A 72 8.79 8.62 -12.27
C ALA A 72 9.55 9.92 -12.01
N GLU A 73 8.88 10.93 -11.42
CA GLU A 73 9.50 12.19 -11.04
C GLU A 73 10.64 11.99 -10.02
N LEU A 74 10.41 11.15 -9.00
CA LEU A 74 11.44 10.81 -8.01
C LEU A 74 12.59 10.03 -8.65
N LYS A 75 12.29 9.07 -9.53
CA LYS A 75 13.31 8.27 -10.22
C LYS A 75 14.24 9.13 -11.08
N ALA A 76 13.73 10.20 -11.70
CA ALA A 76 14.53 11.14 -12.47
C ALA A 76 15.46 12.01 -11.60
N LYS A 77 15.13 12.19 -10.32
CA LYS A 77 15.85 13.09 -9.39
C LYS A 77 16.80 12.34 -8.44
N LEU A 78 16.62 11.04 -8.26
CA LEU A 78 17.38 10.23 -7.31
C LEU A 78 18.49 9.43 -8.00
N PRO A 79 19.60 9.11 -7.29
CA PRO A 79 20.67 8.28 -7.83
C PRO A 79 20.17 6.90 -8.30
N SER A 80 20.78 6.36 -9.37
CA SER A 80 20.39 5.08 -9.98
C SER A 80 20.48 3.86 -9.05
N ARG A 81 21.28 3.95 -7.98
CA ARG A 81 21.39 2.90 -6.93
C ARG A 81 20.11 2.73 -6.10
N ILE A 82 19.21 3.72 -6.12
CA ILE A 82 18.01 3.75 -5.29
C ILE A 82 16.88 3.05 -6.04
N THR A 83 16.21 2.11 -5.36
CA THR A 83 15.00 1.51 -5.92
C THR A 83 13.85 2.49 -5.74
N VAL A 84 13.30 3.00 -6.84
CA VAL A 84 12.13 3.88 -6.83
C VAL A 84 10.95 3.19 -7.50
N SER A 85 9.83 3.05 -6.79
CA SER A 85 8.62 2.43 -7.33
C SER A 85 7.36 2.92 -6.61
N THR A 86 6.19 2.52 -7.11
CA THR A 86 4.97 2.56 -6.29
C THR A 86 4.97 1.40 -5.29
N ILE A 87 4.11 1.49 -4.28
CA ILE A 87 3.93 0.40 -3.31
C ILE A 87 3.41 -0.86 -4.02
N HIS A 88 2.40 -0.74 -4.88
CA HIS A 88 1.87 -1.83 -5.69
C HIS A 88 2.95 -2.52 -6.56
N ARG A 89 3.83 -1.74 -7.20
CA ARG A 89 4.92 -2.29 -8.01
C ARG A 89 5.95 -3.05 -7.17
N MET A 90 6.22 -2.58 -5.95
CA MET A 90 7.06 -3.32 -4.99
C MET A 90 6.40 -4.66 -4.63
N GLY A 91 5.12 -4.63 -4.27
CA GLY A 91 4.32 -5.80 -3.96
C GLY A 91 4.26 -6.84 -5.08
N MET A 92 3.98 -6.38 -6.31
CA MET A 92 4.05 -7.18 -7.53
C MET A 92 5.41 -7.84 -7.69
N GLY A 93 6.50 -7.15 -7.38
CA GLY A 93 7.85 -7.69 -7.42
C GLY A 93 8.09 -8.82 -6.42
N ILE A 94 7.47 -8.75 -5.23
CA ILE A 94 7.50 -9.81 -4.22
C ILE A 94 6.70 -11.01 -4.72
N LEU A 95 5.43 -10.81 -5.09
CA LEU A 95 4.53 -11.88 -5.51
C LEU A 95 5.04 -12.57 -6.79
N SER A 96 5.63 -11.81 -7.72
CA SER A 96 6.27 -12.37 -8.92
C SER A 96 7.40 -13.36 -8.59
N ARG A 97 8.13 -13.13 -7.49
CA ARG A 97 9.20 -14.04 -7.04
C ARG A 97 8.62 -15.27 -6.37
N VAL A 98 7.60 -15.09 -5.52
CA VAL A 98 6.96 -16.16 -4.76
C VAL A 98 6.18 -17.11 -5.67
N PHE A 99 5.35 -16.56 -6.55
CA PHE A 99 4.52 -17.32 -7.48
C PHE A 99 5.21 -17.58 -8.83
N ARG A 100 6.54 -17.37 -8.93
CA ARG A 100 7.33 -17.62 -10.14
C ARG A 100 6.73 -17.01 -11.42
N ARG A 101 6.13 -15.81 -11.29
CA ARG A 101 5.41 -15.07 -12.35
C ARG A 101 4.19 -15.79 -12.95
N ALA A 102 3.61 -16.74 -12.22
CA ALA A 102 2.47 -17.52 -12.71
C ALA A 102 1.08 -16.91 -12.39
N PHE A 103 1.02 -15.81 -11.63
CA PHE A 103 -0.25 -15.22 -11.22
C PHE A 103 -0.93 -14.44 -12.34
N GLN A 104 -2.26 -14.38 -12.25
CA GLN A 104 -3.15 -13.76 -13.23
C GLN A 104 -3.89 -12.60 -12.59
N PRO A 105 -3.85 -11.39 -13.19
CA PRO A 105 -4.67 -10.26 -12.72
C PRO A 105 -6.16 -10.60 -12.78
N ASN A 106 -6.90 -10.30 -11.71
CA ASN A 106 -8.36 -10.36 -11.70
C ASN A 106 -8.92 -9.16 -10.93
N ASP A 107 -9.36 -8.15 -11.67
CA ASP A 107 -9.93 -6.92 -11.11
C ASP A 107 -11.35 -7.12 -10.57
N PHE A 108 -12.06 -8.16 -11.03
CA PHE A 108 -13.42 -8.48 -10.58
C PHE A 108 -13.46 -9.40 -9.35
N LYS A 109 -12.30 -9.90 -8.92
CA LYS A 109 -12.18 -10.84 -7.78
C LYS A 109 -13.02 -10.45 -6.57
N TYR A 110 -12.80 -9.26 -6.02
CA TYR A 110 -13.51 -8.81 -4.81
C TYR A 110 -14.93 -8.30 -5.11
N HIS A 111 -15.22 -7.93 -6.35
CA HIS A 111 -16.59 -7.69 -6.80
C HIS A 111 -17.41 -8.99 -6.79
N ASP A 112 -16.85 -10.08 -7.28
CA ASP A 112 -17.52 -11.37 -7.37
C ASP A 112 -17.71 -11.98 -5.98
N LEU A 113 -16.72 -11.86 -5.09
CA LEU A 113 -16.86 -12.25 -3.69
C LEU A 113 -17.94 -11.43 -2.96
N ALA A 114 -18.03 -10.12 -3.22
CA ALA A 114 -19.10 -9.30 -2.67
C ALA A 114 -20.49 -9.75 -3.18
N ASN A 115 -20.61 -10.14 -4.45
CA ASN A 115 -21.87 -10.68 -4.98
C ASN A 115 -22.26 -12.01 -4.31
N GLN A 116 -21.29 -12.89 -4.04
CA GLN A 116 -21.55 -14.14 -3.30
C GLN A 116 -22.05 -13.87 -1.87
N VAL A 117 -21.51 -12.86 -1.20
CA VAL A 117 -22.05 -12.41 0.11
C VAL A 117 -23.49 -11.93 -0.05
N MET A 118 -23.78 -11.09 -1.05
CA MET A 118 -25.13 -10.60 -1.29
C MET A 118 -26.13 -11.74 -1.48
N GLU A 119 -25.77 -12.78 -2.24
CA GLU A 119 -26.60 -13.97 -2.44
C GLU A 119 -26.84 -14.74 -1.15
N ARG A 120 -25.83 -14.85 -0.27
CA ARG A 120 -25.91 -15.55 1.03
C ARG A 120 -26.78 -14.82 2.05
N ILE A 121 -26.69 -13.49 2.13
CA ILE A 121 -27.42 -12.70 3.11
C ILE A 121 -28.84 -12.39 2.65
N ARG A 122 -29.12 -12.39 1.34
CA ARG A 122 -30.44 -12.05 0.78
C ARG A 122 -31.62 -12.78 1.45
N PRO A 123 -31.57 -14.09 1.74
CA PRO A 123 -32.66 -14.78 2.43
C PRO A 123 -32.89 -14.29 3.87
N GLN A 124 -31.86 -13.77 4.52
CA GLN A 124 -31.91 -13.28 5.91
C GLN A 124 -32.46 -11.85 6.00
N MET A 125 -32.52 -11.16 4.86
CA MET A 125 -32.78 -9.73 4.77
C MET A 125 -34.22 -9.38 4.38
N GLY A 126 -35.10 -10.38 4.25
CA GLY A 126 -36.51 -10.17 3.90
C GLY A 126 -36.67 -9.37 2.60
N SER A 127 -37.58 -8.38 2.62
CA SER A 127 -37.81 -7.47 1.49
C SER A 127 -36.65 -6.48 1.34
N MET A 128 -35.75 -6.72 0.38
CA MET A 128 -34.66 -5.80 0.04
C MET A 128 -35.05 -4.88 -1.12
N SER A 129 -34.99 -3.56 -0.90
CA SER A 129 -35.10 -2.60 -2.00
C SER A 129 -33.83 -2.64 -2.85
N LYS A 130 -33.94 -2.31 -4.14
CA LYS A 130 -32.77 -2.21 -5.04
C LYS A 130 -31.71 -1.20 -4.54
N GLU A 131 -32.16 -0.18 -3.83
CA GLU A 131 -31.29 0.84 -3.24
C GLU A 131 -30.46 0.26 -2.09
N MET A 132 -31.09 -0.45 -1.16
CA MET A 132 -30.40 -1.12 -0.05
C MET A 132 -29.42 -2.17 -0.56
N GLU A 133 -29.78 -2.92 -1.61
CA GLU A 133 -28.88 -3.89 -2.23
C GLU A 133 -27.62 -3.22 -2.79
N ARG A 134 -27.79 -2.09 -3.51
CA ARG A 134 -26.69 -1.33 -4.08
C ARG A 134 -25.79 -0.75 -3.00
N GLU A 135 -26.37 -0.15 -1.96
CA GLU A 135 -25.65 0.42 -0.82
C GLU A 135 -24.81 -0.65 -0.11
N THR A 136 -25.43 -1.79 0.20
CA THR A 136 -24.76 -2.93 0.87
C THR A 136 -23.59 -3.46 0.05
N ARG A 137 -23.79 -3.63 -1.26
CA ARG A 137 -22.75 -4.10 -2.18
C ARG A 137 -21.62 -3.08 -2.32
N SER A 138 -21.93 -1.78 -2.37
CA SER A 138 -20.92 -0.72 -2.40
C SER A 138 -20.09 -0.75 -1.13
N PHE A 139 -20.76 -0.78 0.03
CA PHE A 139 -20.11 -0.86 1.33
C PHE A 139 -19.17 -2.06 1.44
N LEU A 140 -19.61 -3.27 1.03
CA LEU A 140 -18.77 -4.47 1.03
C LEU A 140 -17.48 -4.29 0.20
N LYS A 141 -17.57 -3.66 -0.96
CA LYS A 141 -16.40 -3.39 -1.81
C LYS A 141 -15.48 -2.36 -1.18
N GLU A 142 -16.03 -1.26 -0.69
CA GLU A 142 -15.26 -0.15 -0.10
C GLU A 142 -14.58 -0.58 1.19
N ILE A 143 -15.29 -1.25 2.10
CA ILE A 143 -14.70 -1.72 3.35
C ILE A 143 -13.60 -2.76 3.09
N THR A 144 -13.79 -3.66 2.13
CA THR A 144 -12.77 -4.64 1.73
C THR A 144 -11.52 -3.93 1.18
N HIS A 145 -11.72 -2.97 0.28
CA HIS A 145 -10.64 -2.14 -0.25
C HIS A 145 -9.85 -1.46 0.87
N TYR A 146 -10.53 -0.75 1.77
CA TYR A 146 -9.87 -0.02 2.86
C TYR A 146 -9.18 -0.94 3.87
N LEU A 147 -9.76 -2.10 4.20
CA LEU A 147 -9.08 -3.11 5.02
C LEU A 147 -7.77 -3.56 4.37
N GLN A 148 -7.78 -3.81 3.05
CA GLN A 148 -6.59 -4.23 2.31
C GLN A 148 -5.54 -3.12 2.25
N ILE A 149 -5.92 -1.89 1.89
CA ILE A 149 -4.96 -0.80 1.68
C ILE A 149 -4.40 -0.20 2.97
N THR A 150 -5.10 -0.37 4.09
CA THR A 150 -4.64 0.07 5.42
C THR A 150 -4.03 -1.06 6.26
N LEU A 151 -4.10 -2.31 5.77
CA LEU A 151 -3.68 -3.51 6.51
C LEU A 151 -4.41 -3.66 7.86
N THR A 152 -5.66 -3.19 7.93
CA THR A 152 -6.47 -3.23 9.15
C THR A 152 -7.07 -4.62 9.31
N GLU A 153 -7.09 -5.12 10.54
CA GLU A 153 -7.72 -6.40 10.87
C GLU A 153 -9.25 -6.32 10.64
N PRO A 154 -9.87 -7.33 10.00
CA PRO A 154 -11.31 -7.35 9.72
C PRO A 154 -12.15 -7.69 10.96
N SER A 155 -11.88 -7.02 12.07
CA SER A 155 -12.67 -7.08 13.30
C SER A 155 -13.77 -6.00 13.29
N GLU A 156 -14.76 -6.14 14.17
CA GLU A 156 -15.78 -5.09 14.33
C GLU A 156 -15.15 -3.73 14.66
N LEU A 157 -14.14 -3.71 15.52
CA LEU A 157 -13.41 -2.48 15.87
C LEU A 157 -12.68 -1.90 14.67
N GLY A 158 -11.98 -2.72 13.88
CA GLY A 158 -11.28 -2.30 12.67
C GLY A 158 -12.23 -1.74 11.62
N ILE A 159 -13.34 -2.42 11.37
CA ILE A 159 -14.37 -1.98 10.42
C ILE A 159 -14.97 -0.64 10.86
N ARG A 160 -15.37 -0.50 12.12
CA ARG A 160 -15.91 0.76 12.66
C ARG A 160 -14.90 1.90 12.61
N HIS A 161 -13.63 1.61 12.87
CA HIS A 161 -12.55 2.59 12.75
C HIS A 161 -12.45 3.12 11.32
N LEU A 162 -12.47 2.24 10.31
CA LEU A 162 -12.38 2.62 8.90
C LEU A 162 -13.63 3.39 8.44
N ILE A 163 -14.82 2.99 8.88
CA ILE A 163 -16.07 3.73 8.62
C ILE A 163 -15.93 5.18 9.10
N GLY A 164 -15.49 5.39 10.34
CA GLY A 164 -15.32 6.73 10.90
C GLY A 164 -14.17 7.52 10.25
N HIS A 165 -13.04 6.87 9.98
CA HIS A 165 -11.85 7.53 9.43
C HIS A 165 -12.04 7.99 7.99
N PHE A 166 -12.68 7.16 7.15
CA PHE A 166 -12.91 7.46 5.73
C PHE A 166 -14.31 7.99 5.44
N SER A 167 -15.16 8.16 6.46
CA SER A 167 -16.55 8.61 6.30
C SER A 167 -17.33 7.74 5.31
N LEU A 168 -17.23 6.41 5.46
CA LEU A 168 -17.86 5.46 4.54
C LEU A 168 -19.38 5.45 4.74
N ASP A 169 -20.12 5.53 3.64
CA ASP A 169 -21.53 5.19 3.62
C ASP A 169 -21.69 3.72 4.01
N HIS A 170 -22.61 3.44 4.93
CA HIS A 170 -22.80 2.09 5.45
C HIS A 170 -24.29 1.80 5.66
N PRO A 171 -24.70 0.54 5.49
CA PRO A 171 -26.08 0.16 5.74
C PRO A 171 -26.46 0.33 7.20
N LYS A 172 -27.77 0.27 7.47
CA LYS A 172 -28.33 0.36 8.83
C LYS A 172 -27.63 -0.59 9.82
N PRO A 173 -27.53 -0.22 11.12
CA PRO A 173 -26.75 -0.96 12.11
C PRO A 173 -27.02 -2.47 12.19
N GLU A 174 -28.27 -2.90 11.97
CA GLU A 174 -28.66 -4.31 11.99
C GLU A 174 -28.02 -5.08 10.84
N LEU A 175 -28.03 -4.51 9.63
CA LEU A 175 -27.38 -5.08 8.46
C LEU A 175 -25.85 -5.01 8.58
N LEU A 176 -25.31 -3.90 9.08
CA LEU A 176 -23.88 -3.78 9.32
C LEU A 176 -23.35 -4.90 10.23
N LYS A 177 -24.08 -5.25 11.30
CA LYS A 177 -23.72 -6.37 12.19
C LYS A 177 -23.68 -7.71 11.45
N LEU A 178 -24.60 -7.92 10.51
CA LEU A 178 -24.64 -9.13 9.68
C LEU A 178 -23.44 -9.21 8.72
N LEU A 179 -22.94 -8.07 8.24
CA LEU A 179 -21.85 -8.03 7.25
C LEU A 179 -20.46 -8.19 7.86
N ILE A 180 -20.26 -7.89 9.15
CA ILE A 180 -18.94 -8.01 9.80
C ILE A 180 -18.29 -9.38 9.56
N PRO A 181 -18.95 -10.53 9.85
CA PRO A 181 -18.36 -11.85 9.58
C PRO A 181 -18.16 -12.10 8.08
N GLU A 182 -19.01 -11.55 7.22
CA GLU A 182 -18.93 -11.70 5.77
C GLU A 182 -17.73 -10.96 5.17
N VAL A 183 -17.35 -9.80 5.72
CA VAL A 183 -16.15 -9.07 5.31
C VAL A 183 -14.88 -9.86 5.61
N ALA A 184 -14.80 -10.49 6.78
CA ALA A 184 -13.71 -11.39 7.12
C ALA A 184 -13.66 -12.60 6.17
N TRP A 185 -14.83 -13.16 5.83
CA TRP A 185 -14.94 -14.24 4.85
C TRP A 185 -14.47 -13.81 3.45
N VAL A 186 -14.85 -12.62 2.96
CA VAL A 186 -14.40 -12.08 1.66
C VAL A 186 -12.87 -12.02 1.60
N LEU A 187 -12.21 -11.51 2.63
CA LEU A 187 -10.75 -11.47 2.68
C LEU A 187 -10.14 -12.88 2.72
N ALA A 188 -10.70 -13.78 3.53
CA ALA A 188 -10.23 -15.17 3.60
C ALA A 188 -10.30 -15.88 2.23
N GLN A 189 -11.43 -15.74 1.53
CA GLN A 189 -11.61 -16.27 0.17
C GLN A 189 -10.73 -15.58 -0.85
N GLY A 190 -10.53 -14.26 -0.73
CA GLY A 190 -9.59 -13.52 -1.54
C GLY A 190 -8.17 -14.09 -1.42
N ARG A 191 -7.71 -14.38 -0.20
CA ARG A 191 -6.42 -15.05 0.03
C ARG A 191 -6.38 -16.46 -0.58
N GLU A 192 -7.45 -17.24 -0.44
CA GLU A 192 -7.53 -18.60 -1.01
C GLU A 192 -7.42 -18.57 -2.53
N LEU A 193 -8.22 -17.73 -3.22
CA LEU A 193 -8.14 -17.54 -4.67
C LEU A 193 -6.74 -17.12 -5.13
N ALA A 194 -6.05 -16.28 -4.37
CA ALA A 194 -4.68 -15.88 -4.70
C ALA A 194 -3.64 -16.99 -4.51
N THR A 195 -3.84 -17.87 -3.53
CA THR A 195 -2.84 -18.86 -3.14
C THR A 195 -3.05 -20.23 -3.80
N GLU A 196 -4.27 -20.56 -4.20
CA GLU A 196 -4.62 -21.81 -4.89
C GLU A 196 -4.80 -21.61 -6.40
N GLN A 197 -5.47 -20.54 -6.81
CA GLN A 197 -5.79 -20.28 -8.22
C GLN A 197 -4.91 -19.19 -8.85
N LEU A 198 -4.05 -18.55 -8.05
CA LEU A 198 -3.16 -17.47 -8.47
C LEU A 198 -3.89 -16.25 -9.07
N TYR A 199 -5.14 -16.02 -8.68
CA TYR A 199 -5.89 -14.80 -9.03
C TYR A 199 -5.58 -13.66 -8.07
N ILE A 200 -5.02 -12.57 -8.59
CA ILE A 200 -4.51 -11.45 -7.80
C ILE A 200 -5.15 -10.14 -8.28
N SER A 201 -5.77 -9.39 -7.36
CA SER A 201 -6.26 -8.04 -7.63
C SER A 201 -5.16 -6.98 -7.43
N LEU A 202 -5.45 -5.72 -7.75
CA LEU A 202 -4.54 -4.61 -7.45
C LEU A 202 -4.26 -4.48 -5.94
N ASP A 203 -5.30 -4.52 -5.10
CA ASP A 203 -5.18 -4.38 -3.64
C ASP A 203 -4.40 -5.54 -3.01
N ASP A 204 -4.49 -6.73 -3.60
CA ASP A 204 -3.69 -7.90 -3.20
C ASP A 204 -2.18 -7.64 -3.34
N LEU A 205 -1.75 -6.75 -4.24
CA LEU A 205 -0.34 -6.40 -4.36
C LEU A 205 0.20 -5.73 -3.09
N LEU A 206 -0.63 -5.04 -2.31
CA LEU A 206 -0.27 -4.53 -0.99
C LEU A 206 -0.54 -5.56 0.10
N TRP A 207 -1.74 -6.16 0.07
CA TRP A 207 -2.28 -6.93 1.18
C TRP A 207 -1.66 -8.32 1.32
N LEU A 208 -1.49 -9.07 0.22
CA LEU A 208 -0.95 -10.44 0.26
C LEU A 208 0.48 -10.51 0.82
N PRO A 209 1.43 -9.61 0.45
CA PRO A 209 2.74 -9.60 1.08
C PRO A 209 2.68 -9.48 2.61
N HIS A 210 1.73 -8.72 3.14
CA HIS A 210 1.54 -8.56 4.58
C HIS A 210 0.93 -9.81 5.21
N VAL A 211 -0.23 -10.28 4.74
CA VAL A 211 -0.95 -11.39 5.40
C VAL A 211 -0.28 -12.75 5.21
N LEU A 212 0.54 -12.91 4.17
CA LEU A 212 1.37 -14.10 3.98
C LEU A 212 2.76 -13.95 4.61
N ASN A 213 3.03 -12.84 5.30
CA ASN A 213 4.33 -12.53 5.93
C ASN A 213 5.52 -12.72 4.96
N LEU A 214 5.38 -12.22 3.73
CA LEU A 214 6.38 -12.38 2.69
C LEU A 214 7.52 -11.40 2.91
N ASN A 215 8.74 -11.91 2.89
CA ASN A 215 9.91 -11.07 3.08
C ASN A 215 10.36 -10.43 1.75
N LEU A 216 10.58 -9.11 1.76
CA LEU A 216 11.12 -8.35 0.64
C LEU A 216 12.47 -8.86 0.13
N PHE A 217 13.31 -9.41 1.02
CA PHE A 217 14.73 -9.68 0.79
C PHE A 217 15.13 -11.17 0.84
N ARG A 218 14.27 -12.06 1.34
CA ARG A 218 14.53 -13.51 1.30
C ARG A 218 13.84 -14.13 0.08
N ARG A 219 14.58 -14.94 -0.70
CA ARG A 219 13.93 -15.92 -1.59
C ARG A 219 13.18 -16.88 -0.67
N ILE A 220 11.88 -17.01 -0.88
CA ILE A 220 11.11 -18.05 -0.21
C ILE A 220 11.63 -19.37 -0.77
N GLY A 221 12.35 -20.12 0.06
CA GLY A 221 12.79 -21.47 -0.27
C GLY A 221 11.57 -22.39 -0.42
N SER A 222 11.79 -23.56 -1.03
CA SER A 222 10.80 -24.62 -1.27
C SER A 222 9.96 -25.05 -0.06
N TRP A 223 10.31 -24.61 1.14
CA TRP A 223 9.62 -24.85 2.40
C TRP A 223 8.15 -24.39 2.43
N TRP A 224 7.82 -23.23 1.86
CA TRP A 224 6.43 -22.72 1.81
C TRP A 224 5.48 -23.60 0.96
N MET A 225 6.01 -24.31 -0.04
CA MET A 225 5.21 -25.22 -0.87
C MET A 225 5.00 -26.60 -0.23
N LYS A 226 5.77 -26.96 0.80
CA LYS A 226 5.76 -28.31 1.40
C LYS A 226 4.83 -28.46 2.61
N HIS A 227 4.22 -27.39 3.10
CA HIS A 227 3.41 -27.41 4.32
C HIS A 227 1.95 -26.94 4.09
N LYS A 228 1.43 -27.14 2.86
CA LYS A 228 0.00 -27.03 2.53
C LYS A 228 -0.76 -28.37 2.73
N THR A 229 -0.59 -29.03 3.87
CA THR A 229 -1.43 -30.18 4.27
C THR A 229 -1.93 -29.94 5.68
#